data_AF-A0AAD9JW00-F1
#
_entry.id   AF-A0AAD9JW00-F1
#
_cell.length_a   1.000
_cell.length_b   1.000
_cell.length_c   1.000
_cell.angle_alpha   90.00
_cell.angle_beta   90.00
_cell.angle_gamma   90.00
#
_symmetry.space_group_name_H-M   'P 1'
#
loop_
_entity.id
_entity.type
_entity.pdbx_description
1 polymer ?
#
loop_
_entity_poly.entity_id
_entity_poly.type
_entity_poly.pdbx_seq_one_letter_code
_entity_poly.pdbx_strand_id
1 'polypeptide(L)'
;MGRGPVGTVARLDMGQDETVRMFTQWVQAGWRLEYCAAADNSTFVPEDFNEFFNQRRRWIPSSLANQVLLLQQWDTIYYFNKHISIFFILYQAILLVSALLNPSVSVLIIV
;
A
#
# COMPACT_ATOMS: atom_id res chain seq x y z
N MET A 1 16.08 6.30 15.55
CA MET A 1 14.65 6.37 15.87
C MET A 1 14.25 5.09 16.57
N GLY A 2 13.83 5.19 17.83
CA GLY A 2 13.66 4.05 18.74
C GLY A 2 12.56 3.09 18.29
N ARG A 3 12.77 1.79 18.53
CA ARG A 3 11.73 0.76 18.42
C ARG A 3 10.59 1.17 19.35
N GLY A 4 9.43 1.50 18.77
CA GLY A 4 8.22 1.72 19.57
C GLY A 4 7.84 0.45 20.33
N PRO A 5 7.24 0.57 21.52
CA PRO A 5 6.76 -0.59 22.26
C PRO A 5 5.74 -1.36 21.42
N VAL A 6 5.80 -2.69 21.50
CA VAL A 6 4.85 -3.61 20.86
C VAL A 6 3.46 -3.30 21.42
N GLY A 7 2.53 -2.83 20.58
CA GLY A 7 1.14 -2.52 20.96
C GLY A 7 0.67 -1.07 20.79
N THR A 8 1.45 -0.17 20.20
CA THR A 8 0.99 1.20 19.91
C THR A 8 -0.06 1.21 18.80
N VAL A 9 -1.31 1.48 19.14
CA VAL A 9 -2.39 1.73 18.17
C VAL A 9 -2.30 3.18 17.70
N ALA A 10 -1.85 3.38 16.46
CA ALA A 10 -1.79 4.71 15.86
C ALA A 10 -3.11 5.04 15.17
N ARG A 11 -3.79 6.09 15.63
CA ARG A 11 -4.89 6.73 14.90
C ARG A 11 -4.26 7.70 13.89
N LEU A 12 -4.59 7.53 12.61
CA LEU A 12 -4.10 8.38 11.54
C LEU A 12 -5.23 9.30 11.07
N ASP A 13 -5.02 10.60 11.19
CA ASP A 13 -5.96 11.63 10.70
C ASP A 13 -5.61 12.08 9.26
N MET A 14 -4.77 11.32 8.56
CA MET A 14 -4.31 11.62 7.20
C MET A 14 -5.24 11.02 6.15
N GLY A 15 -5.24 11.59 4.94
CA GLY A 15 -6.00 11.03 3.81
C GLY A 15 -5.58 9.59 3.48
N GLN A 16 -6.45 8.80 2.85
CA GLN A 16 -6.17 7.39 2.55
C GLN A 16 -4.85 7.19 1.79
N ASP A 17 -4.56 8.04 0.80
CA ASP A 17 -3.33 7.92 0.01
C ASP A 17 -2.04 8.16 0.80
N GLU A 18 -2.09 9.11 1.73
CA GLU A 18 -0.98 9.44 2.62
C GLU A 18 -0.77 8.32 3.64
N THR A 19 -1.88 7.75 4.13
CA THR A 19 -1.90 6.60 5.03
C THR A 19 -1.28 5.36 4.39
N VAL A 20 -1.60 5.02 3.13
CA VAL A 20 -1.00 3.87 2.43
C VAL A 20 0.51 4.07 2.22
N ARG A 21 0.94 5.29 1.85
CA ARG A 21 2.37 5.61 1.69
C ARG A 21 3.12 5.49 3.02
N MET A 22 2.52 5.97 4.11
CA MET A 22 3.08 5.91 5.45
C MET A 22 3.24 4.46 5.94
N PHE A 23 2.27 3.59 5.67
CA PHE A 23 2.41 2.16 5.96
C PHE A 23 3.56 1.51 5.21
N THR A 24 3.75 1.88 3.95
CA THR A 24 4.88 1.38 3.14
C THR A 24 6.22 1.80 3.76
N GLN A 25 6.32 3.05 4.23
CA GLN A 25 7.51 3.57 4.92
C GLN A 25 7.76 2.89 6.27
N TRP A 26 6.71 2.56 7.02
CA TRP A 26 6.84 1.84 8.30
C TRP A 26 7.33 0.41 8.12
N VAL A 27 6.81 -0.29 7.11
CA VAL A 27 7.31 -1.63 6.74
C VAL A 27 8.79 -1.57 6.35
N GLN A 28 9.20 -0.55 5.60
CA GLN A 28 10.61 -0.30 5.27
C GLN A 28 11.47 -0.02 6.51
N ALA A 29 10.93 0.71 7.48
CA ALA A 29 11.58 0.97 8.76
C ALA A 29 11.59 -0.25 9.71
N GLY A 30 11.06 -1.40 9.28
CA GLY A 30 11.08 -2.66 10.04
C GLY A 30 9.95 -2.79 11.06
N TRP A 31 8.89 -1.99 10.94
CA TRP A 31 7.70 -2.12 11.80
C TRP A 31 6.81 -3.27 11.32
N ARG A 32 6.26 -4.02 12.27
CA ARG A 32 5.26 -5.06 11.99
C ARG A 32 3.87 -4.45 12.08
N LEU A 33 3.07 -4.65 11.03
CA LEU A 33 1.68 -4.25 10.99
C LEU A 33 0.81 -5.42 11.43
N GLU A 34 -0.11 -5.18 12.36
CA GLU A 34 -1.10 -6.14 12.84
C GLU A 34 -2.49 -5.54 12.69
N TYR A 35 -3.43 -6.34 12.19
CA TYR A 35 -4.81 -5.94 12.05
C TYR A 35 -5.52 -6.04 13.41
N CYS A 36 -6.19 -4.97 13.83
CA CYS A 36 -6.99 -4.94 15.05
C CYS A 36 -8.47 -4.84 14.68
N ALA A 37 -9.24 -5.90 14.93
CA ALA A 37 -10.68 -5.95 14.64
C ALA A 37 -11.52 -5.01 15.51
N ALA A 38 -10.98 -4.55 16.64
CA ALA A 38 -11.62 -3.57 17.53
C ALA A 38 -11.43 -2.12 17.06
N ALA A 39 -10.74 -1.90 15.93
CA ALA A 39 -10.60 -0.57 15.35
C ALA A 39 -11.92 -0.14 14.71
N ASP A 40 -12.47 0.97 15.20
CA ASP A 40 -13.67 1.58 14.61
C ASP A 40 -13.28 2.55 13.50
N ASN A 41 -13.98 2.48 12.36
CA ASN A 41 -13.72 3.31 11.20
C ASN A 41 -15.04 3.63 10.49
N SER A 42 -15.31 4.93 10.32
CA SER A 42 -16.44 5.44 9.55
C SER A 42 -15.93 6.03 8.24
N THR A 43 -16.36 5.49 7.10
CA THR A 43 -16.02 6.02 5.77
C THR A 43 -17.26 6.50 5.04
N PHE A 44 -17.16 7.67 4.42
CA PHE A 44 -18.21 8.19 3.54
C PHE A 44 -18.21 7.41 2.22
N VAL A 45 -19.39 7.00 1.75
CA VAL A 45 -19.54 6.32 0.45
C VAL A 45 -19.86 7.39 -0.60
N PRO A 46 -19.18 7.40 -1.76
CA PRO A 46 -19.48 8.37 -2.81
C PRO A 46 -20.88 8.13 -3.38
N GLU A 47 -21.68 9.20 -3.48
CA GLU A 47 -23.02 9.16 -4.09
C GLU A 47 -22.96 9.43 -5.60
N ASP A 48 -21.94 10.15 -6.06
CA ASP A 48 -21.74 10.54 -7.46
C ASP A 48 -20.63 9.74 -8.16
N PHE A 49 -20.88 9.35 -9.42
CA PHE A 49 -19.91 8.61 -10.25
C PHE A 49 -18.60 9.38 -10.48
N ASN A 50 -18.67 10.71 -10.59
CA ASN A 50 -17.49 11.55 -10.79
C ASN A 50 -16.56 11.53 -9.56
N GLU A 51 -17.14 11.52 -8.36
CA GLU A 51 -16.35 11.43 -7.13
C GLU A 51 -15.68 10.05 -7.02
N PHE A 52 -16.42 8.98 -7.31
CA PHE A 52 -15.88 7.62 -7.39
C PHE A 52 -14.72 7.51 -8.40
N PHE A 53 -14.87 8.08 -9.59
CA PHE A 53 -13.84 8.05 -10.63
C PHE A 53 -12.57 8.78 -10.18
N ASN A 54 -12.73 9.98 -9.60
CA ASN A 54 -11.60 10.78 -9.11
C ASN A 54 -10.88 10.10 -7.93
N GLN A 55 -11.61 9.42 -7.03
CA GLN A 55 -11.01 8.61 -5.97
C GLN A 55 -10.15 7.47 -6.55
N ARG A 56 -10.68 6.69 -7.51
CA ARG A 56 -9.92 5.59 -8.13
C ARG A 56 -8.69 6.06 -8.90
N ARG A 57 -8.80 7.19 -9.61
CA ARG A 57 -7.68 7.80 -10.34
C ARG A 57 -6.53 8.21 -9.41
N ARG A 58 -6.82 8.57 -8.16
CA ARG A 58 -5.78 8.91 -7.17
C ARG A 58 -5.18 7.67 -6.50
N TRP A 59 -6.02 6.68 -6.19
CA TRP A 59 -5.62 5.51 -5.38
C TRP A 59 -4.86 4.45 -6.18
N ILE A 60 -5.20 4.26 -7.45
CA ILE A 60 -4.58 3.24 -8.30
C ILE A 60 -3.09 3.55 -8.57
N PRO A 61 -2.71 4.79 -8.96
CA PRO A 61 -1.30 5.14 -9.14
C PRO A 61 -0.50 5.07 -7.84
N SER A 62 -1.10 5.50 -6.71
CA SER A 62 -0.46 5.42 -5.40
C SER A 62 -0.14 3.97 -5.01
N SER A 63 -1.09 3.05 -5.23
CA SER A 63 -0.91 1.63 -4.96
C SER A 63 0.18 1.01 -5.84
N LEU A 64 0.21 1.35 -7.13
CA LEU A 64 1.27 0.91 -8.06
C LEU A 64 2.65 1.45 -7.65
N ALA A 65 2.75 2.73 -7.29
CA ALA A 65 4.00 3.33 -6.84
C ALA A 65 4.56 2.66 -5.57
N ASN A 66 3.69 2.34 -4.61
CA ASN A 66 4.10 1.64 -3.38
C ASN A 66 4.57 0.21 -3.68
N GLN A 67 3.91 -0.51 -4.59
CA GLN A 67 4.37 -1.84 -5.01
C GLN A 67 5.74 -1.79 -5.71
N VAL A 68 5.97 -0.80 -6.59
CA VAL A 68 7.29 -0.58 -7.22
C VAL A 68 8.36 -0.26 -6.16
N LEU A 69 8.04 0.59 -5.18
CA LEU A 69 8.97 0.96 -4.12
C LEU A 69 9.36 -0.26 -3.24
N LEU A 70 8.40 -1.13 -2.93
CA LEU A 70 8.65 -2.39 -2.22
C LEU A 70 9.53 -3.34 -3.04
N LEU A 71 9.32 -3.42 -4.35
CA LEU A 71 10.15 -4.21 -5.26
C LEU A 71 11.57 -3.62 -5.40
N GLN A 72 11.75 -2.29 -5.34
CA GLN A 72 13.08 -1.67 -5.40
C GLN A 72 13.89 -1.88 -4.11
N GLN A 73 13.23 -1.87 -2.95
CA GLN A 73 13.88 -2.03 -1.64
C GLN A 73 13.82 -3.45 -1.09
N TRP A 74 13.66 -4.44 -1.99
CA TRP A 74 13.49 -5.84 -1.64
C TRP A 74 14.67 -6.41 -0.85
N ASP A 75 15.90 -5.99 -1.15
CA ASP A 75 17.13 -6.42 -0.46
C ASP A 75 17.09 -6.09 1.05
N THR A 76 16.67 -4.88 1.37
CA THR A 76 16.53 -4.40 2.75
C THR A 76 15.45 -5.18 3.49
N ILE A 77 14.29 -5.40 2.83
CA ILE A 77 13.16 -6.13 3.42
C ILE A 77 13.52 -7.60 3.67
N TYR A 78 14.21 -8.25 2.73
CA TYR A 78 14.68 -9.62 2.86
C TYR A 78 15.65 -9.78 4.05
N TYR A 79 16.54 -8.80 4.26
CA TYR A 79 17.46 -8.80 5.39
C TYR A 79 16.75 -8.67 6.75
N PHE A 80 15.72 -7.82 6.83
CA PHE A 80 14.97 -7.60 8.08
C PHE A 80 13.91 -8.66 8.36
N ASN A 81 13.35 -9.32 7.33
CA ASN A 81 12.22 -10.25 7.46
C ASN A 81 12.53 -11.62 6.83
N LYS A 82 13.08 -12.56 7.62
CA LYS A 82 13.41 -13.94 7.19
C LYS A 82 12.21 -14.78 6.72
N HIS A 83 10.98 -14.30 6.90
CA HIS A 83 9.76 -14.99 6.46
C HIS A 83 9.37 -14.69 5.01
N ILE A 84 9.97 -13.66 4.39
CA ILE A 84 9.65 -13.26 3.02
C ILE A 84 10.61 -13.98 2.07
N SER A 85 10.05 -14.86 1.24
CA SER A 85 10.82 -15.63 0.25
C SER A 85 11.05 -14.82 -1.04
N ILE A 86 12.18 -15.06 -1.71
CA ILE A 86 12.48 -14.51 -3.04
C ILE A 86 11.38 -14.82 -4.08
N PHE A 87 10.74 -15.98 -3.98
CA PHE A 87 9.63 -16.35 -4.87
C PHE A 87 8.39 -15.47 -4.70
N PHE A 88 8.16 -14.95 -3.48
CA PHE A 88 7.07 -14.03 -3.21
C PHE A 88 7.32 -12.67 -3.88
N ILE A 89 8.57 -12.18 -3.86
CA ILE A 89 8.97 -10.93 -4.53
C ILE A 89 8.82 -11.07 -6.05
N LEU A 90 9.23 -12.21 -6.62
CA LEU A 90 9.06 -12.49 -8.05
C LEU A 90 7.58 -12.52 -8.46
N TYR A 91 6.73 -13.20 -7.66
CA TYR A 91 5.29 -13.23 -7.90
C TYR A 91 4.68 -11.82 -7.86
N GLN A 92 5.09 -11.00 -6.88
CA GLN A 92 4.66 -9.61 -6.76
C GLN A 92 5.06 -8.77 -7.98
N ALA A 93 6.23 -9.01 -8.58
CA ALA A 93 6.66 -8.33 -9.80
C ALA A 93 5.84 -8.74 -11.03
N ILE A 94 5.53 -10.03 -11.19
CA ILE A 94 4.69 -10.51 -12.29
C ILE A 94 3.27 -9.93 -12.19
N LEU A 95 2.70 -9.89 -10.97
CA LEU A 95 1.40 -9.27 -10.74
C LEU A 95 1.38 -7.78 -11.09
N LEU A 96 2.45 -7.04 -10.76
CA LEU A 96 2.56 -5.62 -11.10
C LEU A 96 2.55 -5.40 -12.63
N VAL A 97 3.32 -6.22 -13.37
CA VAL A 97 3.34 -6.16 -14.84
C VAL A 97 1.97 -6.51 -15.42
N SER A 98 1.32 -7.56 -14.90
CA SER A 98 -0.02 -7.94 -15.34
C SER A 98 -1.06 -6.85 -15.05
N ALA A 99 -0.94 -6.12 -13.94
CA ALA A 99 -1.85 -5.04 -13.59
C ALA A 99 -1.70 -3.83 -14.53
N LEU A 100 -0.49 -3.51 -14.97
CA LEU A 100 -0.22 -2.43 -15.92
C LEU A 100 -0.71 -2.76 -17.35
N LEU A 101 -0.65 -4.03 -17.75
CA LEU A 101 -1.11 -4.49 -19.06
C LEU A 101 -2.65 -4.56 -19.16
N ASN A 102 -3.36 -4.53 -18.02
CA ASN A 102 -4.81 -4.55 -18.04
C ASN A 102 -5.36 -3.24 -18.62
N PRO A 103 -6.16 -3.28 -19.71
CA PRO A 103 -6.65 -2.09 -20.39
C PRO A 103 -7.49 -1.20 -19.47
N SER A 104 -8.15 -1.78 -18.47
CA SER A 104 -8.89 -1.04 -17.44
C SER A 104 -8.00 -0.07 -16.65
N VAL A 105 -6.78 -0.46 -16.31
CA VAL A 105 -5.84 0.38 -15.54
C VAL A 105 -5.23 1.45 -16.44
N SER A 106 -4.89 1.11 -17.68
CA SER A 106 -4.35 2.07 -18.66
C SER A 106 -5.34 3.19 -18.97
N VAL A 107 -6.63 2.86 -19.14
CA VAL A 107 -7.69 3.87 -19.39
C VAL A 107 -7.87 4.80 -18.18
N LEU A 108 -7.82 4.27 -16.96
CA LEU A 108 -7.99 5.06 -15.73
C LEU A 108 -6.81 5.99 -15.42
N ILE A 109 -5.60 5.70 -15.94
CA ILE A 109 -4.41 6.53 -15.73
C ILE A 109 -4.30 7.62 -16.82
N ILE A 110 -4.69 7.31 -18.06
CA ILE A 110 -4.51 8.19 -19.23
C ILE A 110 -5.62 9.25 -19.33
N VAL A 111 -6.86 8.89 -18.97
CA VAL A 111 -8.05 9.78 -19.06
C VAL A 111 -8.27 10.52 -17.73
#